data_AF-A0A971JNT4-F1
#
_entry.id   AF-A0A971JNT4-F1
#
_cell.length_a   1.000
_cell.length_b   1.000
_cell.length_c   1.000
_cell.angle_alpha   90.00
_cell.angle_beta   90.00
_cell.angle_gamma   90.00
#
_symmetry.space_group_name_H-M   'P 1'
#
loop_
_entity.id
_entity.type
_entity.pdbx_description
1 polymer ?
#
loop_
_entity_poly.entity_id
_entity_poly.type
_entity_poly.pdbx_seq_one_letter_code
_entity_poly.pdbx_strand_id
1 'polypeptide(L)'
;GNTVADLVLPPDVLVLLIGRGEEFVVPRGQTRIEPYDTLLLLGRPAALHEASKAVLSPTPPRHPRIPDDPMATLPLTTEEKYLTRQVVVIGYGGLGKRVCDILKKHEVPFVVAEQDRVIVERLRGLGQPAVVGDASSAMVLAQAHVVRASVLVITTPDALKALQMIETARILNAGIDIVVHAQSEMEATMFAKENVNRILIAENELAKNITGYILRRMPGKPS
;
A
#
# COMPACT_ATOMS: atom_id res chain seq x y z
N GLY A 1 -6.08 -25.31 -14.72
CA GLY A 1 -6.49 -24.46 -13.59
C GLY A 1 -6.82 -23.04 -14.04
N ASN A 2 -5.94 -22.42 -14.82
CA ASN A 2 -6.08 -21.05 -15.34
C ASN A 2 -7.10 -20.97 -16.49
N THR A 3 -7.63 -19.78 -16.72
CA THR A 3 -8.46 -19.49 -17.91
C THR A 3 -7.60 -19.03 -19.09
N VAL A 4 -8.15 -19.05 -20.30
CA VAL A 4 -7.49 -18.51 -21.50
C VAL A 4 -7.12 -17.03 -21.33
N ALA A 5 -7.96 -16.23 -20.65
CA ALA A 5 -7.66 -14.82 -20.39
C ALA A 5 -6.48 -14.62 -19.41
N ASP A 6 -6.19 -15.62 -18.57
CA ASP A 6 -5.07 -15.57 -17.63
C ASP A 6 -3.73 -15.93 -18.29
N LEU A 7 -3.75 -16.42 -19.54
CA LEU A 7 -2.53 -16.68 -20.30
C LEU A 7 -1.90 -15.36 -20.75
N VAL A 8 -0.67 -15.11 -20.29
CA VAL A 8 0.14 -14.00 -20.78
C VAL A 8 0.79 -14.43 -22.10
N LEU A 9 0.09 -14.19 -23.20
CA LEU A 9 0.57 -14.47 -24.55
C LEU A 9 1.18 -13.22 -25.19
N PRO A 10 2.21 -13.36 -26.04
CA PRO A 10 2.67 -12.27 -26.89
C PRO A 10 1.52 -11.71 -27.75
N PRO A 11 1.54 -10.40 -28.08
CA PRO A 11 0.42 -9.73 -28.76
C PRO A 11 0.12 -10.25 -30.17
N ASP A 12 1.03 -11.02 -30.76
CA ASP A 12 0.95 -11.64 -32.08
C ASP A 12 0.72 -13.16 -32.04
N VAL A 13 0.24 -13.68 -30.91
CA VAL A 13 -0.12 -15.09 -30.73
C VAL A 13 -1.61 -15.22 -30.39
N LEU A 14 -2.30 -16.10 -31.11
CA LEU A 14 -3.71 -16.42 -30.91
C LEU A 14 -3.88 -17.90 -30.55
N VAL A 15 -4.72 -18.18 -29.55
CA VAL A 15 -5.20 -19.53 -29.29
C VAL A 15 -6.39 -19.80 -30.21
N LEU A 16 -6.26 -20.74 -31.14
CA LEU A 16 -7.31 -21.07 -32.10
C LEU A 16 -8.30 -22.07 -31.52
N LEU A 17 -7.80 -23.14 -30.91
CA LEU A 17 -8.58 -24.28 -30.42
C LEU A 17 -7.90 -24.93 -29.23
N ILE A 18 -8.71 -25.51 -28.34
CA ILE A 18 -8.27 -26.36 -27.23
C ILE A 18 -8.82 -27.77 -27.49
N GLY A 19 -7.94 -28.74 -27.71
CA GLY A 19 -8.30 -30.16 -27.80
C GLY A 19 -8.27 -30.79 -26.40
N ARG A 20 -9.35 -31.46 -26.01
CA ARG A 20 -9.50 -32.13 -24.71
C ARG A 20 -9.93 -33.57 -24.96
N GLY A 21 -8.98 -34.49 -24.90
CA GLY A 21 -9.23 -35.87 -25.35
C GLY A 21 -9.63 -35.89 -26.84
N GLU A 22 -10.85 -36.31 -27.14
CA GLU A 22 -11.41 -36.35 -28.50
C GLU A 22 -12.28 -35.12 -28.85
N GLU A 23 -12.48 -34.19 -27.90
CA GLU A 23 -13.32 -33.01 -28.12
C GLU A 23 -12.50 -31.76 -28.45
N PHE A 24 -13.07 -30.85 -29.24
CA PHE A 24 -12.49 -29.54 -29.54
C PHE A 24 -13.35 -28.42 -28.96
N VAL A 25 -12.70 -27.52 -28.21
CA VAL A 25 -13.32 -26.37 -27.56
C VAL A 25 -12.79 -25.09 -28.18
N VAL A 26 -13.70 -24.20 -28.60
CA VAL A 26 -13.34 -22.86 -29.07
C VAL A 26 -13.03 -21.97 -27.87
N PRO A 27 -11.80 -21.44 -27.76
CA PRO A 27 -11.37 -20.68 -26.60
C PRO A 27 -12.07 -19.33 -26.52
N ARG A 28 -12.83 -19.14 -25.45
CA ARG A 28 -13.32 -17.84 -24.96
C ARG A 28 -12.48 -17.41 -23.75
N GLY A 29 -12.47 -16.12 -23.39
CA GLY A 29 -11.67 -15.62 -22.27
C GLY A 29 -11.84 -16.41 -20.96
N GLN A 30 -13.04 -16.87 -20.64
CA GLN A 30 -13.33 -17.63 -19.41
C GLN A 30 -13.07 -19.15 -19.52
N THR A 31 -12.66 -19.65 -20.69
CA THR A 31 -12.46 -21.09 -20.92
C THR A 31 -11.32 -21.56 -20.05
N ARG A 32 -11.56 -22.56 -19.21
CA ARG A 32 -10.54 -23.13 -18.32
C ARG A 32 -9.69 -24.14 -19.08
N ILE A 33 -8.38 -24.04 -18.92
CA ILE A 33 -7.41 -24.98 -19.45
C ILE A 33 -7.19 -26.08 -18.41
N GLU A 34 -7.34 -27.32 -18.83
CA GLU A 34 -7.22 -28.52 -18.01
C GLU A 34 -5.89 -29.23 -18.25
N PRO A 35 -5.42 -30.05 -17.28
CA PRO A 35 -4.29 -30.93 -17.52
C PRO A 35 -4.54 -31.79 -18.76
N TYR A 36 -3.52 -31.95 -19.60
CA TYR A 36 -3.56 -32.71 -20.87
C TYR A 36 -4.36 -32.07 -22.01
N ASP A 37 -4.86 -30.83 -21.86
CA ASP A 37 -5.37 -30.06 -23.00
C ASP A 37 -4.26 -29.81 -24.03
N THR A 38 -4.58 -29.99 -25.32
CA THR A 38 -3.72 -29.62 -26.45
C THR A 38 -4.14 -28.26 -26.99
N LEU A 39 -3.26 -27.26 -26.92
CA LEU A 39 -3.54 -25.92 -27.42
C LEU A 39 -3.00 -25.74 -28.84
N LEU A 40 -3.85 -25.34 -29.78
CA LEU A 40 -3.44 -24.93 -31.11
C LEU A 40 -3.20 -23.42 -31.14
N LEU A 41 -1.93 -23.03 -31.28
CA LEU A 41 -1.49 -21.63 -31.31
C LEU A 41 -1.13 -21.20 -32.73
N LEU A 42 -1.47 -19.97 -33.09
CA LEU A 42 -1.07 -19.32 -34.34
C LEU A 42 -0.33 -18.02 -34.05
N GLY A 43 0.81 -17.80 -34.71
CA GLY A 43 1.63 -16.61 -34.54
C GLY A 43 2.94 -16.68 -35.30
N ARG A 44 3.83 -15.69 -35.11
CA ARG A 44 5.17 -15.71 -35.72
C ARG A 44 6.07 -16.77 -35.04
N PRO A 45 7.00 -17.42 -35.75
CA PRO A 45 7.83 -18.50 -35.19
C PRO A 45 8.54 -18.16 -33.87
N ALA A 46 9.08 -16.94 -33.74
CA ALA A 46 9.73 -16.48 -32.51
C ALA A 46 8.73 -16.34 -31.34
N ALA A 47 7.55 -15.79 -31.59
CA ALA A 47 6.51 -15.59 -30.58
C ALA A 47 5.84 -16.91 -30.17
N LEU A 48 5.71 -17.87 -31.09
CA LEU A 48 5.21 -19.22 -30.79
C LEU A 48 6.14 -19.99 -29.85
N HIS A 49 7.45 -19.78 -29.94
CA HIS A 49 8.42 -20.37 -29.02
C HIS A 49 8.32 -19.79 -27.60
N GLU A 50 8.01 -18.50 -27.46
CA GLU A 50 7.76 -17.87 -26.15
C GLU A 50 6.42 -18.31 -25.56
N ALA A 51 5.37 -18.35 -26.39
CA ALA A 51 4.05 -18.81 -25.98
C ALA A 51 4.05 -20.27 -25.54
N SER A 52 4.79 -21.16 -26.21
CA SER A 52 4.89 -22.56 -25.79
C SER A 52 5.54 -22.70 -24.42
N LYS A 53 6.53 -21.87 -24.07
CA LYS A 53 7.12 -21.83 -22.71
C LYS A 53 6.10 -21.34 -21.68
N ALA A 54 5.29 -20.34 -22.00
CA ALA A 54 4.25 -19.83 -21.10
C ALA A 54 3.13 -20.86 -20.83
N VAL A 55 2.85 -21.74 -21.80
CA VAL A 55 1.83 -22.80 -21.70
C VAL A 55 2.38 -24.08 -21.06
N LEU A 56 3.58 -24.53 -21.45
CA LEU A 56 4.18 -25.80 -21.01
C LEU A 56 4.87 -25.71 -19.64
N SER A 57 5.29 -24.52 -19.25
CA SER A 57 5.77 -24.23 -17.91
C SER A 57 4.76 -23.28 -17.28
N PRO A 58 3.86 -23.73 -16.37
CA PRO A 58 3.07 -22.82 -15.58
C PRO A 58 4.06 -22.05 -14.72
N THR A 59 4.56 -20.93 -15.26
CA THR A 59 5.14 -19.91 -14.41
C THR A 59 3.95 -19.49 -13.56
N PRO A 60 3.95 -19.75 -12.24
CA PRO A 60 2.83 -19.33 -11.42
C PRO A 60 2.60 -17.84 -11.71
N PRO A 61 1.33 -17.37 -11.68
CA PRO A 61 1.08 -15.94 -11.76
C PRO A 61 2.07 -15.29 -10.82
N ARG A 62 2.76 -14.23 -11.28
CA ARG A 62 3.46 -13.36 -10.33
C ARG A 62 2.38 -12.82 -9.42
N HIS A 63 2.07 -13.55 -8.34
CA HIS A 63 1.55 -12.97 -7.12
C HIS A 63 2.39 -11.71 -6.92
N PRO A 64 1.80 -10.55 -6.59
CA PRO A 64 2.61 -9.48 -6.04
C PRO A 64 3.43 -10.16 -4.96
N ARG A 65 4.77 -10.23 -5.16
CA ARG A 65 5.63 -11.08 -4.35
C ARG A 65 5.19 -10.81 -2.92
N ILE A 66 4.75 -11.83 -2.18
CA ILE A 66 4.95 -11.78 -0.74
C ILE A 66 6.42 -11.40 -0.67
N PRO A 67 6.77 -10.22 -0.14
CA PRO A 67 8.16 -9.86 -0.12
C PRO A 67 8.89 -11.05 0.50
N ASP A 68 9.82 -11.66 -0.24
CA ASP A 68 10.71 -12.68 0.34
C ASP A 68 11.47 -12.11 1.55
N ASP A 69 11.35 -10.79 1.77
CA ASP A 69 11.72 -10.05 2.95
C ASP A 69 10.70 -10.22 4.10
N PRO A 70 11.07 -10.93 5.19
CA PRO A 70 10.26 -11.04 6.40
C PRO A 70 9.97 -9.68 7.05
N MET A 71 10.73 -8.64 6.72
CA MET A 71 10.52 -7.28 7.25
C MET A 71 9.40 -6.53 6.54
N ALA A 72 8.97 -6.97 5.36
CA ALA A 72 7.93 -6.30 4.58
C ALA A 72 6.52 -6.90 4.78
N THR A 73 6.36 -7.80 5.76
CA THR A 73 5.06 -8.26 6.27
C THR A 73 5.08 -8.28 7.80
N LEU A 74 3.97 -7.97 8.47
CA LEU A 74 3.93 -8.09 9.94
C LEU A 74 4.08 -9.56 10.36
N PRO A 75 4.85 -9.88 11.42
CA PRO A 75 4.95 -11.25 11.93
C PRO A 75 3.58 -11.82 12.27
N LEU A 76 3.38 -13.12 12.05
CA LEU A 76 2.14 -13.81 12.44
C LEU A 76 1.87 -13.78 13.95
N THR A 77 2.90 -13.49 14.74
CA THR A 77 2.83 -13.32 16.20
C THR A 77 2.41 -11.91 16.63
N THR A 78 2.08 -11.02 15.68
CA THR A 78 1.65 -9.65 16.00
C THR A 78 0.31 -9.67 16.73
N GLU A 79 0.21 -8.98 17.86
CA GLU A 79 -1.02 -8.91 18.65
C GLU A 79 -2.17 -8.21 17.90
N GLU A 80 -3.42 -8.66 18.13
CA GLU A 80 -4.60 -8.14 17.43
C GLU A 80 -4.80 -6.63 17.57
N LYS A 81 -4.39 -6.04 18.70
CA LYS A 81 -4.47 -4.59 18.94
C LYS A 81 -3.71 -3.75 17.90
N TYR A 82 -2.73 -4.35 17.20
CA TYR A 82 -1.98 -3.72 16.12
C TYR A 82 -2.51 -4.05 14.72
N LEU A 83 -3.56 -4.88 14.62
CA LEU A 83 -4.14 -5.36 13.37
C LEU A 83 -5.55 -4.81 13.13
N THR A 84 -6.21 -4.27 14.16
CA THR A 84 -7.53 -3.63 14.06
C THR A 84 -7.65 -2.38 14.93
N ARG A 85 -8.31 -1.35 14.38
CA ARG A 85 -8.58 -0.05 15.03
C ARG A 85 -7.33 0.70 15.50
N GLN A 86 -6.16 0.26 15.06
CA GLN A 86 -4.86 0.85 15.32
C GLN A 86 -4.63 2.10 14.45
N VAL A 87 -3.58 2.84 14.79
CA VAL A 87 -3.02 3.89 13.95
C VAL A 87 -1.97 3.28 13.01
N VAL A 88 -1.98 3.64 11.73
CA VAL A 88 -0.87 3.34 10.81
C VAL A 88 -0.11 4.64 10.57
N VAL A 89 1.18 4.64 10.91
CA VAL A 89 2.07 5.80 10.71
C VAL A 89 3.00 5.51 9.53
N ILE A 90 2.94 6.37 8.50
CA ILE A 90 3.81 6.30 7.34
C ILE A 90 5.00 7.23 7.54
N GLY A 91 6.19 6.63 7.55
CA GLY A 91 7.45 7.31 7.81
C GLY A 91 7.79 7.39 9.30
N TYR A 92 9.06 7.17 9.63
CA TYR A 92 9.66 7.25 10.95
C TYR A 92 10.81 8.27 10.98
N GLY A 93 10.68 9.33 10.19
CA GLY A 93 11.58 10.48 10.21
C GLY A 93 11.37 11.39 11.42
N GLY A 94 11.79 12.65 11.31
CA GLY A 94 11.74 13.62 12.42
C GLY A 94 10.34 13.79 13.03
N LEU A 95 9.30 13.91 12.20
CA LEU A 95 7.91 14.03 12.67
C LEU A 95 7.31 12.67 13.05
N GLY A 96 7.41 11.67 12.16
CA GLY A 96 6.86 10.32 12.38
C GLY A 96 7.35 9.69 13.68
N LYS A 97 8.65 9.81 13.99
CA LYS A 97 9.22 9.36 15.26
C LYS A 97 8.56 10.03 16.47
N ARG A 98 8.37 11.36 16.44
CA ARG A 98 7.73 12.11 17.55
C ARG A 98 6.28 11.69 17.75
N VAL A 99 5.54 11.49 16.65
CA VAL A 99 4.18 10.95 16.70
C VAL A 99 4.17 9.58 17.36
N CYS A 100 5.04 8.67 16.92
CA CYS A 100 5.15 7.32 17.49
C CYS A 100 5.54 7.34 18.97
N ASP A 101 6.50 8.19 19.38
CA ASP A 101 6.93 8.34 20.77
C ASP A 101 5.75 8.77 21.68
N ILE A 102 4.91 9.71 21.19
CA ILE A 102 3.72 10.18 21.91
C ILE A 102 2.65 9.08 21.96
N LEU A 103 2.34 8.43 20.84
CA LEU A 103 1.37 7.32 20.79
C LEU A 103 1.75 6.20 21.76
N LYS A 104 3.05 5.84 21.79
CA LYS A 104 3.59 4.84 22.71
C LYS A 104 3.41 5.26 24.17
N LYS A 105 3.69 6.52 24.51
CA LYS A 105 3.51 7.05 25.87
C LYS A 105 2.05 7.00 26.34
N HIS A 106 1.10 7.15 25.42
CA HIS A 106 -0.33 7.10 25.70
C HIS A 106 -0.95 5.70 25.45
N GLU A 107 -0.12 4.68 25.23
CA GLU A 107 -0.55 3.29 25.01
C GLU A 107 -1.54 3.12 23.85
N VAL A 108 -1.49 4.02 22.87
CA VAL A 108 -2.31 3.92 21.65
C VAL A 108 -1.64 2.91 20.70
N PRO A 109 -2.31 1.83 20.28
CA PRO A 109 -1.71 0.87 19.35
C PRO A 109 -1.43 1.48 17.99
N PHE A 110 -0.23 1.27 17.46
CA PHE A 110 0.14 1.71 16.13
C PHE A 110 1.07 0.75 15.40
N VAL A 111 1.09 0.83 14.07
CA VAL A 111 2.01 0.15 13.16
C VAL A 111 2.77 1.21 12.36
N VAL A 112 4.05 0.99 12.11
CA VAL A 112 4.88 1.88 11.26
C VAL A 112 5.11 1.26 9.89
N ALA A 113 4.89 1.99 8.81
CA ALA A 113 5.39 1.63 7.48
C ALA A 113 6.53 2.56 7.10
N GLU A 114 7.70 2.00 6.80
CA GLU A 114 8.94 2.76 6.57
C GLU A 114 9.77 2.09 5.46
N GLN A 115 10.42 2.88 4.61
CA GLN A 115 11.26 2.37 3.52
C GLN A 115 12.64 1.94 4.01
N ASP A 116 13.18 2.64 5.02
CA ASP A 116 14.47 2.29 5.60
C ASP A 116 14.37 1.02 6.47
N ARG A 117 14.96 -0.06 5.95
CA ARG A 117 15.02 -1.37 6.60
C ARG A 117 15.67 -1.32 7.98
N VAL A 118 16.73 -0.54 8.16
CA VAL A 118 17.46 -0.45 9.44
C VAL A 118 16.54 0.11 10.53
N ILE A 119 15.69 1.07 10.17
CA ILE A 119 14.71 1.63 11.09
C ILE A 119 13.66 0.59 11.48
N VAL A 120 13.13 -0.17 10.51
CA VAL A 120 12.12 -1.21 10.77
C VAL A 120 12.68 -2.34 11.63
N GLU A 121 13.89 -2.82 11.34
CA GLU A 121 14.57 -3.85 12.14
C GLU A 121 14.73 -3.38 13.59
N ARG A 122 15.17 -2.13 13.80
CA ARG A 122 15.28 -1.54 15.14
C ARG A 122 13.93 -1.47 15.85
N LEU A 123 12.87 -1.02 15.17
CA LEU A 123 11.53 -0.94 15.75
C LEU A 123 11.03 -2.31 16.19
N ARG A 124 11.19 -3.33 15.34
CA ARG A 124 10.82 -4.71 15.68
C ARG A 124 11.65 -5.27 16.83
N GLY A 125 12.94 -4.96 16.90
CA GLY A 125 13.80 -5.31 18.03
C GLY A 125 13.34 -4.70 19.37
N LEU A 126 12.59 -3.60 19.32
CA LEU A 126 11.95 -2.96 20.47
C LEU A 126 10.50 -3.42 20.70
N GLY A 127 10.06 -4.46 20.00
CA GLY A 127 8.69 -4.99 20.07
C GLY A 127 7.63 -4.12 19.40
N GLN A 128 8.02 -3.11 18.61
CA GLN A 128 7.10 -2.23 17.89
C GLN A 128 6.80 -2.80 16.50
N PRO A 129 5.53 -3.12 16.17
CA PRO A 129 5.16 -3.58 14.83
C PRO A 129 5.50 -2.54 13.76
N ALA A 130 6.23 -2.98 12.74
CA ALA A 130 6.66 -2.15 11.63
C ALA A 130 6.86 -2.97 10.35
N VAL A 131 6.67 -2.37 9.18
CA VAL A 131 6.76 -2.99 7.86
C VAL A 131 7.71 -2.20 6.97
N VAL A 132 8.61 -2.89 6.27
CA VAL A 132 9.47 -2.31 5.24
C VAL A 132 8.71 -2.15 3.94
N GLY A 133 8.80 -0.96 3.34
CA GLY A 133 8.39 -0.74 1.96
C GLY A 133 7.91 0.68 1.65
N ASP A 134 7.73 0.96 0.37
CA ASP A 134 7.12 2.21 -0.09
C ASP A 134 5.61 2.15 0.10
N ALA A 135 5.10 2.93 1.06
CA ALA A 135 3.67 3.01 1.36
C ALA A 135 2.81 3.58 0.22
N SER A 136 3.39 4.13 -0.85
CA SER A 136 2.63 4.42 -2.09
C SER A 136 2.15 3.13 -2.78
N SER A 137 2.73 1.98 -2.45
CA SER A 137 2.25 0.66 -2.88
C SER A 137 1.09 0.18 -2.03
N ALA A 138 -0.02 -0.21 -2.69
CA ALA A 138 -1.15 -0.87 -2.06
C ALA A 138 -0.76 -2.11 -1.25
N MET A 139 0.25 -2.85 -1.70
CA MET A 139 0.76 -4.01 -0.97
C MET A 139 1.30 -3.61 0.40
N VAL A 140 2.12 -2.56 0.49
CA VAL A 140 2.73 -2.12 1.75
C VAL A 140 1.66 -1.63 2.73
N LEU A 141 0.66 -0.87 2.25
CA LEU A 141 -0.47 -0.44 3.07
C LEU A 141 -1.30 -1.64 3.57
N ALA A 142 -1.53 -2.64 2.72
CA ALA A 142 -2.21 -3.87 3.12
C ALA A 142 -1.42 -4.64 4.18
N GLN A 143 -0.10 -4.78 4.03
CA GLN A 143 0.77 -5.43 5.01
C GLN A 143 0.83 -4.68 6.34
N ALA A 144 0.72 -3.35 6.32
CA ALA A 144 0.56 -2.51 7.50
C ALA A 144 -0.86 -2.57 8.11
N HIS A 145 -1.75 -3.42 7.58
CA HIS A 145 -3.12 -3.63 8.06
C HIS A 145 -4.02 -2.38 8.00
N VAL A 146 -3.82 -1.52 6.99
CA VAL A 146 -4.64 -0.32 6.75
C VAL A 146 -6.13 -0.62 6.57
N VAL A 147 -6.47 -1.80 6.04
CA VAL A 147 -7.85 -2.27 5.80
C VAL A 147 -8.74 -2.18 7.05
N ARG A 148 -8.17 -2.39 8.24
CA ARG A 148 -8.89 -2.35 9.53
C ARG A 148 -8.41 -1.25 10.47
N ALA A 149 -7.52 -0.38 10.01
CA ALA A 149 -6.99 0.72 10.80
C ALA A 149 -8.05 1.80 11.05
N SER A 150 -7.94 2.49 12.19
CA SER A 150 -8.80 3.64 12.47
C SER A 150 -8.25 4.94 11.91
N VAL A 151 -6.92 5.11 11.91
CA VAL A 151 -6.28 6.34 11.45
C VAL A 151 -5.04 6.02 10.62
N LEU A 152 -4.87 6.70 9.50
CA LEU A 152 -3.63 6.77 8.73
C LEU A 152 -2.97 8.14 8.96
N VAL A 153 -1.72 8.13 9.40
CA VAL A 153 -0.89 9.33 9.56
C VAL A 153 0.22 9.33 8.52
N ILE A 154 0.20 10.29 7.61
CA ILE A 154 1.17 10.41 6.54
C ILE A 154 2.17 11.52 6.91
N THR A 155 3.43 11.13 7.13
CA THR A 155 4.51 12.06 7.51
C THR A 155 5.63 12.17 6.46
N THR A 156 5.40 11.64 5.25
CA THR A 156 6.35 11.78 4.13
C THR A 156 6.41 13.23 3.64
N PRO A 157 7.60 13.74 3.24
CA PRO A 157 7.72 15.02 2.56
C PRO A 157 7.31 14.96 1.07
N ASP A 158 7.11 13.77 0.50
CA ASP A 158 6.74 13.60 -0.90
C ASP A 158 5.22 13.70 -1.08
N ALA A 159 4.76 14.86 -1.59
CA ALA A 159 3.34 15.14 -1.78
C ALA A 159 2.66 14.22 -2.81
N LEU A 160 3.36 13.83 -3.89
CA LEU A 160 2.78 12.94 -4.91
C LEU A 160 2.57 11.54 -4.34
N LYS A 161 3.54 11.03 -3.58
CA LYS A 161 3.36 9.75 -2.88
C LYS A 161 2.29 9.84 -1.81
N ALA A 162 2.19 10.96 -1.09
CA ALA A 162 1.13 11.16 -0.10
C ALA A 162 -0.27 11.09 -0.75
N LEU A 163 -0.47 11.72 -1.91
CA LEU A 163 -1.73 11.61 -2.68
C LEU A 163 -2.05 10.16 -3.06
N GLN A 164 -1.08 9.42 -3.59
CA GLN A 164 -1.24 8.00 -3.92
C GLN A 164 -1.61 7.15 -2.70
N MET A 165 -0.98 7.42 -1.55
CA MET A 165 -1.29 6.76 -0.28
C MET A 165 -2.72 7.06 0.16
N ILE A 166 -3.18 8.32 0.05
CA ILE A 166 -4.54 8.74 0.40
C ILE A 166 -5.56 7.99 -0.45
N GLU A 167 -5.40 8.00 -1.77
CA GLU A 167 -6.29 7.32 -2.72
C GLU A 167 -6.35 5.82 -2.43
N THR A 168 -5.18 5.18 -2.31
CA THR A 168 -5.07 3.75 -2.07
C THR A 168 -5.66 3.35 -0.71
N ALA A 169 -5.42 4.13 0.34
CA ALA A 169 -5.97 3.88 1.66
C ALA A 169 -7.50 3.95 1.66
N ARG A 170 -8.09 4.89 0.91
CA ARG A 170 -9.56 4.98 0.75
C ARG A 170 -10.15 3.80 -0.02
N ILE A 171 -9.45 3.31 -1.04
CA ILE A 171 -9.87 2.09 -1.76
C ILE A 171 -9.86 0.88 -0.81
N LEU A 172 -8.82 0.74 0.01
CA LEU A 172 -8.68 -0.37 0.95
C LEU A 172 -9.59 -0.26 2.18
N ASN A 173 -9.87 0.95 2.62
CA ASN A 173 -10.66 1.26 3.80
C ASN A 173 -11.34 2.63 3.63
N ALA A 174 -12.57 2.61 3.11
CA ALA A 174 -13.34 3.83 2.84
C ALA A 174 -13.56 4.69 4.10
N GLY A 175 -13.62 4.07 5.29
CA GLY A 175 -13.90 4.72 6.57
C GLY A 175 -12.68 5.17 7.37
N ILE A 176 -11.46 5.07 6.83
CA ILE A 176 -10.24 5.44 7.56
C ILE A 176 -10.15 6.95 7.81
N ASP A 177 -9.75 7.39 8.99
CA ASP A 177 -9.41 8.80 9.19
C ASP A 177 -7.98 9.08 8.69
N ILE A 178 -7.80 10.12 7.89
CA ILE A 178 -6.49 10.46 7.32
C ILE A 178 -6.00 11.80 7.87
N VAL A 179 -4.80 11.76 8.46
CA VAL A 179 -4.03 12.93 8.87
C VAL A 179 -2.78 13.02 8.01
N VAL A 180 -2.61 14.12 7.28
CA VAL A 180 -1.46 14.34 6.41
C VAL A 180 -0.70 15.59 6.80
N HIS A 181 0.63 15.48 6.84
CA HIS A 181 1.52 16.62 6.96
C HIS A 181 1.77 17.25 5.59
N ALA A 182 1.56 18.55 5.46
CA ALA A 182 1.92 19.34 4.28
C ALA A 182 3.14 20.22 4.59
N GLN A 183 4.09 20.28 3.67
CA GLN A 183 5.27 21.14 3.78
C GLN A 183 5.03 22.56 3.25
N SER A 184 3.93 22.77 2.50
CA SER A 184 3.56 24.06 1.95
C SER A 184 2.03 24.23 1.83
N GLU A 185 1.58 25.46 1.66
CA GLU A 185 0.17 25.78 1.36
C GLU A 185 -0.29 25.17 0.03
N MET A 186 0.63 25.04 -0.94
CA MET A 186 0.34 24.40 -2.21
C MET A 186 0.02 22.91 -2.03
N GLU A 187 0.81 22.20 -1.22
CA GLU A 187 0.53 20.80 -0.86
C GLU A 187 -0.76 20.66 -0.08
N ALA A 188 -1.01 21.54 0.89
CA ALA A 188 -2.28 21.53 1.62
C ALA A 188 -3.48 21.72 0.70
N THR A 189 -3.37 22.59 -0.31
CA THR A 189 -4.41 22.78 -1.33
C THR A 189 -4.60 21.52 -2.20
N MET A 190 -3.52 20.79 -2.50
CA MET A 190 -3.63 19.50 -3.19
C MET A 190 -4.37 18.47 -2.35
N PHE A 191 -3.95 18.27 -1.09
CA PHE A 191 -4.57 17.30 -0.20
C PHE A 191 -6.04 17.63 0.11
N ALA A 192 -6.40 18.92 0.19
CA ALA A 192 -7.78 19.35 0.43
C ALA A 192 -8.77 18.86 -0.64
N LYS A 193 -8.30 18.56 -1.86
CA LYS A 193 -9.13 18.00 -2.93
C LYS A 193 -9.47 16.52 -2.71
N GLU A 194 -8.71 15.81 -1.88
CA GLU A 194 -8.81 14.37 -1.66
C GLU A 194 -9.66 13.99 -0.42
N ASN A 195 -10.46 14.91 0.14
CA ASN A 195 -11.32 14.68 1.31
C ASN A 195 -10.58 14.05 2.51
N VAL A 196 -9.34 14.48 2.76
CA VAL A 196 -8.60 14.11 3.98
C VAL A 196 -9.20 14.78 5.21
N ASN A 197 -9.19 14.08 6.34
CA ASN A 197 -9.83 14.56 7.57
C ASN A 197 -9.06 15.73 8.22
N ARG A 198 -7.72 15.68 8.17
CA ARG A 198 -6.85 16.70 8.74
C ARG A 198 -5.61 16.91 7.88
N ILE A 199 -5.33 18.17 7.57
CA ILE A 199 -4.10 18.62 6.92
C ILE A 199 -3.37 19.51 7.91
N LEU A 200 -2.10 19.23 8.16
CA LEU A 200 -1.28 19.96 9.12
C LEU A 200 -0.03 20.50 8.44
N ILE A 201 0.14 21.83 8.48
CA ILE A 201 1.40 22.49 8.11
C ILE A 201 2.13 22.80 9.42
N ALA A 202 3.32 22.23 9.62
CA ALA A 202 4.01 22.32 10.91
C ALA A 202 4.32 23.76 11.33
N GLU A 203 4.70 24.62 10.39
CA GLU A 203 4.95 26.05 10.67
C GLU A 203 3.69 26.76 11.15
N ASN A 204 2.55 26.51 10.50
CA ASN A 204 1.26 27.09 10.91
C ASN A 204 0.84 26.60 12.30
N GLU A 205 1.01 25.31 12.60
CA GLU A 205 0.69 24.76 13.92
C GLU A 205 1.62 25.31 15.01
N LEU A 206 2.91 25.54 14.70
CA LEU A 206 3.84 26.19 15.61
C LEU A 206 3.46 27.66 15.84
N ALA A 207 3.13 28.40 14.78
CA ALA A 207 2.70 29.80 14.87
C ALA A 207 1.43 29.94 15.72
N LYS A 208 0.43 29.07 15.54
CA LYS A 208 -0.78 29.03 16.39
C LYS A 208 -0.44 28.82 17.87
N ASN A 209 0.48 27.90 18.17
CA ASN A 209 0.93 27.63 19.54
C ASN A 209 1.65 28.84 20.17
N ILE A 210 2.56 29.48 19.42
CA ILE A 210 3.28 30.68 19.87
C ILE A 210 2.29 31.83 20.12
N THR A 211 1.42 32.13 19.16
CA THR A 211 0.41 33.18 19.29
C THR A 211 -0.54 32.88 20.45
N GLY A 212 -0.98 31.63 20.63
CA GLY A 212 -1.81 31.24 21.77
C GLY A 212 -1.13 31.42 23.12
N TYR A 213 0.20 31.21 23.20
CA TYR A 213 0.97 31.55 24.40
C TYR A 213 1.02 33.06 24.65
N ILE A 214 1.29 33.87 23.61
CA ILE A 214 1.35 35.33 23.70
C ILE A 214 -0.01 35.90 24.15
N LEU A 215 -1.10 35.52 23.49
CA LEU A 215 -2.45 36.04 23.79
C LEU A 215 -2.94 35.70 25.21
N ARG A 216 -2.55 34.54 25.76
CA ARG A 216 -2.84 34.19 27.15
C ARG A 216 -2.10 35.07 28.16
N ARG A 217 -0.92 35.58 27.79
CA ARG A 217 -0.05 36.38 28.66
C ARG A 217 -0.25 37.89 28.47
N MET A 218 -0.70 38.29 27.28
CA MET A 218 -1.02 39.66 26.90
C MET A 218 -2.44 39.68 26.32
N PRO A 219 -3.49 39.47 27.14
CA PRO A 219 -4.86 39.61 26.67
C PRO A 219 -5.03 41.03 26.11
N GLY A 220 -5.39 41.12 24.83
CA GLY A 220 -5.60 42.41 24.18
C GLY A 220 -6.62 43.25 24.96
N LYS A 221 -6.47 44.57 24.94
CA LYS A 221 -7.53 45.47 25.40
C LYS A 221 -8.78 45.18 24.55
N PRO A 222 -9.96 44.95 25.16
CA PRO A 222 -11.18 44.83 24.37
C PRO A 222 -11.39 46.14 23.59
N SER A 223 -11.61 45.99 22.28
CA SER A 223 -12.02 47.05 21.35
C SER A 223 -13.36 47.64 21.72
#